data_AF-A0A2N2F1E3-F1
#
_entry.id   AF-A0A2N2F1E3-F1
#
_cell.length_a   1.000
_cell.length_b   1.000
_cell.length_c   1.000
_cell.angle_alpha   90.00
_cell.angle_beta   90.00
_cell.angle_gamma   90.00
#
_symmetry.space_group_name_H-M   'P 1'
#
loop_
_entity.id
_entity.type
_entity.pdbx_description
1 polymer ?
#
loop_
_entity_poly.entity_id
_entity_poly.type
_entity_poly.pdbx_seq_one_letter_code
_entity_poly.pdbx_strand_id
1 'polypeptide(L)'
;MPNNFKKLKEDILDEINLLDQTLNALSDFKGKIVLKDANTDQKAVTGTYLMNFYTGVENIIKRVSKEYYQTLPKGASWHKELLDLSFDPPKNKIPIFTREIVNRLNPYRGFKHLFVSGYGFKLEMELMLSLINNVDNLWLDIKKAVTEFSGKL
;
A
#
# COMPACT_ATOMS: atom_id res chain seq x y z
N MET A 1 -29.95 9.35 0.07
CA MET A 1 -29.27 8.47 1.05
C MET A 1 -28.48 9.39 1.97
N PRO A 2 -28.70 9.38 3.29
CA PRO A 2 -27.96 10.28 4.17
C PRO A 2 -26.47 9.90 4.17
N ASN A 3 -25.65 10.95 4.15
CA ASN A 3 -24.21 11.01 3.96
C ASN A 3 -23.44 10.36 5.14
N ASN A 4 -23.41 9.02 5.22
CA ASN A 4 -23.04 8.30 6.45
C ASN A 4 -21.58 7.76 6.50
N PHE A 5 -20.72 8.12 5.53
CA PHE A 5 -19.31 7.69 5.49
C PHE A 5 -18.32 8.79 5.92
N LYS A 6 -18.76 9.86 6.59
CA LYS A 6 -17.89 10.99 6.99
C LYS A 6 -16.63 10.51 7.71
N LYS A 7 -16.77 9.63 8.71
CA LYS A 7 -15.63 9.09 9.46
C LYS A 7 -14.68 8.26 8.59
N LEU A 8 -15.22 7.45 7.68
CA LEU A 8 -14.41 6.69 6.72
C LEU A 8 -13.62 7.62 5.79
N LYS A 9 -14.21 8.71 5.31
CA LYS A 9 -13.51 9.71 4.49
C LYS A 9 -12.36 10.39 5.23
N GLU A 10 -12.59 10.78 6.49
CA GLU A 10 -11.56 11.34 7.38
C GLU A 10 -10.42 10.33 7.58
N ASP A 11 -10.75 9.09 7.92
CA ASP A 11 -9.74 8.04 8.13
C ASP A 11 -8.92 7.73 6.86
N ILE A 12 -9.56 7.77 5.68
CA ILE A 12 -8.86 7.63 4.39
C ILE A 12 -7.90 8.80 4.17
N LEU A 13 -8.32 10.02 4.46
CA LEU A 13 -7.49 11.21 4.31
C LEU A 13 -6.28 11.17 5.25
N ASP A 14 -6.47 10.75 6.50
CA ASP A 14 -5.39 10.58 7.46
C ASP A 14 -4.36 9.55 6.97
N GLU A 15 -4.81 8.42 6.43
CA GLU A 15 -3.91 7.39 5.89
C GLU A 15 -3.16 7.89 4.63
N ILE A 16 -3.82 8.67 3.76
CA ILE A 16 -3.16 9.35 2.62
C ILE A 16 -2.04 10.26 3.12
N ASN A 17 -2.29 11.07 4.15
CA ASN A 17 -1.30 12.00 4.69
C ASN A 17 -0.09 11.26 5.32
N LEU A 18 -0.34 10.13 6.00
CA LEU A 18 0.72 9.28 6.53
C LEU A 18 1.56 8.62 5.43
N LEU A 19 0.92 8.20 4.33
CA LEU A 19 1.60 7.65 3.16
C LEU A 19 2.43 8.71 2.43
N ASP A 20 1.92 9.93 2.27
CA ASP A 20 2.70 11.06 1.73
C ASP A 20 3.95 11.32 2.58
N GLN A 21 3.82 11.37 3.91
CA GLN A 21 4.97 11.55 4.81
C GLN A 21 5.98 10.41 4.69
N THR A 22 5.50 9.17 4.61
CA THR A 22 6.33 7.96 4.44
C THR A 22 7.15 8.03 3.15
N LEU A 23 6.53 8.44 2.05
CA LEU A 23 7.18 8.51 0.74
C LEU A 23 8.10 9.71 0.59
N ASN A 24 7.76 10.86 1.19
CA ASN A 24 8.68 11.98 1.28
C ASN A 24 9.95 11.60 2.04
N ALA A 25 9.82 10.93 3.20
CA ALA A 25 10.95 10.44 3.96
C ALA A 25 11.78 9.40 3.19
N LEU A 26 11.14 8.50 2.44
CA LEU A 26 11.82 7.56 1.55
C LEU A 26 12.58 8.29 0.43
N SER A 27 12.00 9.32 -0.18
CA SER A 27 12.62 10.12 -1.23
C SER A 27 13.88 10.85 -0.72
N ASP A 28 13.77 11.50 0.44
CA ASP A 28 14.91 12.15 1.12
C ASP A 28 16.02 11.15 1.47
N PHE A 29 15.63 9.93 1.84
CA PHE A 29 16.58 8.84 2.11
C PHE A 29 17.20 8.30 0.82
N LYS A 30 16.42 8.18 -0.27
CA LYS A 30 16.87 7.66 -1.58
C LYS A 30 18.07 8.45 -2.11
N GLY A 31 18.08 9.77 -1.95
CA GLY A 31 19.21 10.63 -2.32
C GLY A 31 20.51 10.34 -1.55
N LYS A 32 20.44 9.57 -0.45
CA LYS A 32 21.57 9.21 0.42
C LYS A 32 21.99 7.73 0.28
N ILE A 33 21.25 6.94 -0.51
CA ILE A 33 21.57 5.52 -0.72
C ILE A 33 22.78 5.39 -1.65
N VAL A 34 23.84 4.73 -1.16
CA VAL A 34 25.00 4.37 -1.99
C VAL A 34 24.76 2.98 -2.57
N LEU A 35 24.26 2.94 -3.81
CA LEU A 35 23.70 1.74 -4.45
C LEU A 35 24.68 0.56 -4.58
N LYS A 36 25.98 0.83 -4.70
CA LYS A 36 27.00 -0.22 -4.91
C LYS A 36 27.47 -0.89 -3.62
N ASP A 37 27.25 -0.28 -2.45
CA ASP A 37 27.76 -0.75 -1.15
C ASP A 37 26.70 -0.68 -0.04
N ALA A 38 25.42 -0.89 -0.39
CA ALA A 38 24.33 -0.76 0.58
C ALA A 38 24.50 -1.75 1.75
N ASN A 39 24.87 -1.20 2.90
CA ASN A 39 25.07 -1.97 4.12
C ASN A 39 23.73 -2.48 4.68
N THR A 40 23.80 -3.38 5.66
CA THR A 40 22.62 -3.99 6.29
C THR A 40 21.63 -2.95 6.82
N ASP A 41 22.11 -1.82 7.33
CA ASP A 41 21.27 -0.74 7.87
C ASP A 41 20.47 -0.04 6.78
N GLN A 42 21.10 0.29 5.65
CA GLN A 42 20.41 0.90 4.50
C GLN A 42 19.31 -0.02 3.96
N LYS A 43 19.59 -1.33 3.86
CA LYS A 43 18.58 -2.33 3.45
C LYS A 43 17.41 -2.40 4.43
N ALA A 44 17.69 -2.39 5.73
CA ALA A 44 16.65 -2.44 6.77
C ALA A 44 15.76 -1.18 6.75
N VAL A 45 16.37 0.00 6.63
CA VAL A 45 15.65 1.28 6.54
C VAL A 45 14.79 1.33 5.28
N THR A 46 15.37 1.02 4.12
CA THR A 46 14.63 0.94 2.85
C THR A 46 13.46 -0.04 2.92
N GLY A 47 13.68 -1.24 3.43
CA GLY A 47 12.62 -2.23 3.54
C GLY A 47 11.51 -1.82 4.50
N THR A 48 11.84 -1.10 5.58
CA THR A 48 10.86 -0.52 6.50
C THR A 48 9.96 0.49 5.79
N TYR A 49 10.50 1.39 4.98
CA TYR A 49 9.68 2.34 4.21
C TYR A 49 8.75 1.64 3.20
N LEU A 50 9.26 0.66 2.46
CA LEU A 50 8.45 -0.13 1.51
C LEU A 50 7.33 -0.90 2.22
N MET A 51 7.61 -1.45 3.40
CA MET A 51 6.60 -2.10 4.23
C MET A 51 5.55 -1.13 4.76
N ASN A 52 5.97 0.05 5.22
CA ASN A 52 5.07 1.07 5.74
C ASN A 52 4.14 1.56 4.63
N PHE A 53 4.68 1.81 3.43
CA PHE A 53 3.90 2.15 2.24
C PHE A 53 2.81 1.10 1.95
N TYR A 54 3.19 -0.17 1.79
CA TYR A 54 2.21 -1.20 1.47
C TYR A 54 1.21 -1.44 2.61
N THR A 55 1.64 -1.33 3.87
CA THR A 55 0.75 -1.45 5.04
C THR A 55 -0.26 -0.33 5.09
N GLY A 56 0.10 0.91 4.78
CA GLY A 56 -0.86 2.00 4.71
C GLY A 56 -1.89 1.79 3.60
N VAL A 57 -1.49 1.28 2.43
CA VAL A 57 -2.44 0.88 1.37
C VAL A 57 -3.39 -0.21 1.86
N GLU A 58 -2.90 -1.24 2.54
CA GLU A 58 -3.75 -2.27 3.15
C GLU A 58 -4.71 -1.69 4.20
N ASN A 59 -4.28 -0.70 4.99
CA ASN A 59 -5.13 -0.05 5.98
C ASN A 59 -6.31 0.68 5.33
N ILE A 60 -6.08 1.39 4.22
CA ILE A 60 -7.17 2.00 3.42
C ILE A 60 -8.17 0.91 3.02
N ILE A 61 -7.69 -0.16 2.39
CA ILE A 61 -8.57 -1.23 1.90
C ILE A 61 -9.31 -1.89 3.07
N LYS A 62 -8.67 -2.13 4.22
CA LYS A 62 -9.31 -2.70 5.42
C LYS A 62 -10.45 -1.84 5.94
N ARG A 63 -10.24 -0.53 6.04
CA ARG A 63 -11.27 0.40 6.51
C ARG A 63 -12.46 0.42 5.56
N VAL A 64 -12.20 0.52 4.26
CA VAL A 64 -13.27 0.42 3.24
C VAL A 64 -13.97 -0.93 3.30
N SER A 65 -13.22 -2.01 3.44
CA SER A 65 -13.75 -3.38 3.52
C SER A 65 -14.71 -3.54 4.71
N LYS A 66 -14.31 -3.03 5.87
CA LYS A 66 -15.12 -3.07 7.10
C LYS A 66 -16.36 -2.18 7.02
N GLU A 67 -16.20 -0.91 6.64
CA GLU A 67 -17.24 0.11 6.78
C GLU A 67 -18.17 0.16 5.54
N TYR A 68 -17.61 0.03 4.33
CA TYR A 68 -18.35 0.16 3.08
C TYR A 68 -18.68 -1.19 2.43
N TYR A 69 -17.71 -2.09 2.26
CA TYR A 69 -17.98 -3.42 1.68
C TYR A 69 -18.68 -4.38 2.64
N GLN A 70 -18.62 -4.10 3.95
CA GLN A 70 -19.20 -4.93 5.02
C GLN A 70 -18.71 -6.38 4.99
N THR A 71 -17.46 -6.58 4.56
CA THR A 71 -16.79 -7.88 4.53
C THR A 71 -15.32 -7.69 4.78
N LEU A 72 -14.69 -8.59 5.52
CA LEU A 72 -13.25 -8.55 5.78
C LEU A 72 -12.67 -9.96 5.67
N PRO A 73 -11.69 -10.19 4.78
CA PRO A 73 -11.00 -11.46 4.65
C PRO A 73 -10.33 -11.91 5.94
N LYS A 74 -10.22 -13.23 6.12
CA LYS A 74 -9.62 -13.87 7.30
C LYS A 74 -8.74 -15.04 6.86
N GLY A 75 -7.91 -15.55 7.78
CA GLY A 75 -7.04 -16.70 7.51
C GLY A 75 -5.74 -16.32 6.78
N ALA A 76 -4.90 -17.29 6.42
CA ALA A 76 -3.54 -17.03 5.95
C ALA A 76 -3.46 -16.24 4.62
N SER A 77 -4.49 -16.33 3.77
CA SER A 77 -4.58 -15.66 2.47
C SER A 77 -5.20 -14.25 2.55
N TRP A 78 -5.53 -13.75 3.74
CA TRP A 78 -6.31 -12.51 3.90
C TRP A 78 -5.70 -11.32 3.16
N HIS A 79 -4.37 -11.20 3.11
CA HIS A 79 -3.68 -10.11 2.42
C HIS A 79 -3.96 -10.08 0.92
N LYS A 80 -4.03 -11.26 0.28
CA LYS A 80 -4.32 -11.38 -1.15
C LYS A 80 -5.79 -11.07 -1.40
N GLU A 81 -6.68 -11.70 -0.63
CA GLU A 81 -8.13 -11.50 -0.75
C GLU A 81 -8.54 -10.05 -0.49
N LEU A 82 -7.86 -9.35 0.43
CA LEU A 82 -8.09 -7.94 0.70
C LEU A 82 -7.76 -7.09 -0.53
N LEU A 83 -6.63 -7.37 -1.17
CA LEU A 83 -6.25 -6.67 -2.40
C LEU A 83 -7.22 -6.98 -3.55
N ASP A 84 -7.67 -8.23 -3.67
CA ASP A 84 -8.66 -8.61 -4.69
C ASP A 84 -10.00 -7.87 -4.48
N LEU A 85 -10.47 -7.73 -3.24
CA LEU A 85 -11.68 -6.95 -2.89
C LEU A 85 -11.61 -5.47 -3.30
N SER A 86 -10.42 -4.89 -3.33
CA SER A 86 -10.26 -3.48 -3.76
C SER A 86 -10.56 -3.27 -5.25
N PHE A 87 -10.47 -4.33 -6.06
CA PHE A 87 -10.78 -4.33 -7.48
C PHE A 87 -12.15 -4.95 -7.80
N ASP A 88 -12.53 -6.02 -7.10
CA ASP A 88 -13.78 -6.77 -7.32
C ASP A 88 -14.60 -6.86 -6.02
N PRO A 89 -15.29 -5.77 -5.64
CA PRO A 89 -16.03 -5.72 -4.38
C PRO A 89 -17.40 -6.41 -4.49
N PRO A 90 -18.12 -6.56 -3.36
CA PRO A 90 -19.49 -7.10 -3.38
C PRO A 90 -20.44 -6.34 -4.30
N LYS A 91 -21.48 -7.03 -4.77
CA LYS A 91 -22.50 -6.47 -5.66
C LYS A 91 -23.06 -5.14 -5.12
N ASN A 92 -23.25 -4.16 -6.00
CA ASN A 92 -23.70 -2.79 -5.70
C ASN A 92 -22.70 -1.92 -4.93
N LYS A 93 -21.44 -2.34 -4.80
CA LYS A 93 -20.34 -1.50 -4.30
C LYS A 93 -19.44 -1.10 -5.47
N ILE A 94 -18.83 0.08 -5.38
CA ILE A 94 -17.84 0.52 -6.36
C ILE A 94 -16.43 0.07 -5.95
N PRO A 95 -15.56 -0.32 -6.89
CA PRO A 95 -14.16 -0.67 -6.60
C PRO A 95 -13.36 0.57 -6.20
N ILE A 96 -12.31 0.37 -5.41
CA ILE A 96 -11.31 1.42 -5.11
C ILE A 96 -10.30 1.49 -6.27
N PHE A 97 -9.83 0.32 -6.73
CA PHE A 97 -8.70 0.21 -7.64
C PHE A 97 -9.08 -0.47 -8.95
N THR A 98 -8.33 -0.13 -9.99
CA THR A 98 -8.32 -0.88 -11.25
C THR A 98 -7.47 -2.14 -11.09
N ARG A 99 -7.63 -3.09 -12.02
CA ARG A 99 -6.80 -4.30 -12.07
C ARG A 99 -5.32 -3.98 -12.25
N GLU A 100 -5.01 -2.90 -12.95
CA GLU A 100 -3.64 -2.43 -13.15
C GLU A 100 -2.97 -2.02 -11.82
N ILE A 101 -3.66 -1.22 -11.00
CA ILE A 101 -3.15 -0.81 -9.68
C ILE A 101 -2.94 -2.04 -8.79
N VAL A 102 -3.90 -2.97 -8.77
CA VAL A 102 -3.78 -4.24 -8.02
C VAL A 102 -2.57 -5.05 -8.49
N ASN A 103 -2.35 -5.16 -9.81
CA ASN A 103 -1.20 -5.85 -10.35
C ASN A 103 0.13 -5.23 -9.92
N ARG A 104 0.20 -3.88 -9.89
CA ARG A 104 1.38 -3.14 -9.44
C ARG A 104 1.60 -3.19 -7.93
N LEU A 105 0.57 -3.48 -7.13
CA LEU A 105 0.66 -3.70 -5.68
C LEU A 105 1.13 -5.12 -5.31
N ASN A 106 0.96 -6.13 -6.19
CA ASN A 106 1.36 -7.51 -5.92
C ASN A 106 2.85 -7.67 -5.53
N PRO A 107 3.83 -7.03 -6.21
CA PRO A 107 5.24 -7.08 -5.81
C PRO A 107 5.48 -6.57 -4.39
N TYR A 108 4.78 -5.52 -3.96
CA TYR A 108 4.90 -4.97 -2.61
C TYR A 108 4.30 -5.90 -1.55
N ARG A 109 3.18 -6.58 -1.86
CA ARG A 109 2.65 -7.66 -1.02
C ARG A 109 3.66 -8.78 -0.85
N GLY A 110 4.23 -9.25 -1.96
CA GLY A 110 5.26 -10.29 -1.96
C GLY A 110 6.47 -9.89 -1.12
N PHE A 111 6.93 -8.66 -1.29
CA PHE A 111 8.02 -8.09 -0.50
C PHE A 111 7.72 -8.09 1.01
N LYS A 112 6.52 -7.65 1.42
CA LYS A 112 6.12 -7.66 2.84
C LYS A 112 6.18 -9.06 3.45
N HIS A 113 5.68 -10.07 2.74
CA HIS A 113 5.75 -11.46 3.22
C HIS A 113 7.21 -11.92 3.40
N LEU A 114 8.08 -11.62 2.43
CA LEU A 114 9.50 -11.97 2.52
C LEU A 114 10.20 -11.23 3.65
N PHE A 115 9.97 -9.92 3.79
CA PHE A 115 10.60 -9.10 4.82
C PHE A 115 10.19 -9.53 6.24
N VAL A 116 8.89 -9.74 6.48
CA VAL A 116 8.37 -10.16 7.79
C VAL A 116 8.81 -11.57 8.17
N SER A 117 9.04 -12.45 7.20
CA SER A 117 9.48 -13.84 7.45
C SER A 117 10.92 -13.97 7.96
N GLY A 118 11.63 -12.86 8.20
CA GLY A 118 12.99 -12.88 8.77
C GLY A 118 14.09 -13.23 7.76
N TYR A 119 13.74 -13.55 6.51
CA TYR A 119 14.69 -13.69 5.41
C TYR A 119 15.12 -12.33 4.83
N GLY A 120 15.04 -11.25 5.62
CA GLY A 120 15.46 -9.91 5.22
C GLY A 120 16.92 -9.82 4.77
N PHE A 121 17.78 -10.72 5.27
CA PHE A 121 19.17 -10.87 4.83
C PHE A 121 19.32 -11.44 3.41
N LYS A 122 18.29 -12.11 2.88
CA LYS A 122 18.20 -12.58 1.48
C LYS A 122 17.52 -11.55 0.58
N LEU A 123 17.12 -10.38 1.09
CA LEU A 123 16.52 -9.35 0.25
C LEU A 123 17.61 -8.72 -0.61
N GLU A 124 17.57 -9.10 -1.88
CA GLU A 124 18.40 -8.51 -2.91
C GLU A 124 18.10 -7.02 -3.04
N MET A 125 19.16 -6.20 -2.98
CA MET A 125 19.03 -4.75 -3.09
C MET A 125 18.38 -4.37 -4.43
N GLU A 126 18.65 -5.14 -5.48
CA GLU A 126 18.03 -4.98 -6.80
C GLU A 126 16.50 -5.03 -6.76
N LEU A 127 15.92 -5.95 -5.97
CA LEU A 127 14.48 -6.07 -5.81
C LEU A 127 13.90 -4.84 -5.10
N MET A 128 14.54 -4.39 -4.01
CA MET A 128 14.14 -3.18 -3.30
C MET A 128 14.24 -1.93 -4.17
N LEU A 129 15.29 -1.81 -4.99
CA LEU A 129 15.47 -0.69 -5.91
C LEU A 129 14.39 -0.64 -6.98
N SER A 130 14.01 -1.80 -7.53
CA SER A 130 12.88 -1.86 -8.45
C SER A 130 11.59 -1.35 -7.80
N LEU A 131 11.32 -1.73 -6.55
CA LEU A 131 10.14 -1.24 -5.82
C LEU A 131 10.22 0.27 -5.51
N ILE A 132 11.37 0.77 -5.08
CA ILE A 132 11.58 2.21 -4.82
C ILE A 132 11.43 3.03 -6.10
N ASN A 133 11.92 2.56 -7.24
CA ASN A 133 11.84 3.32 -8.49
C ASN A 133 10.41 3.42 -9.04
N ASN A 134 9.53 2.50 -8.64
CA ASN A 134 8.14 2.47 -9.09
C ASN A 134 7.14 3.04 -8.07
N VAL A 135 7.56 3.25 -6.81
CA VAL A 135 6.63 3.56 -5.71
C VAL A 135 5.95 4.92 -5.88
N ASP A 136 6.67 5.94 -6.36
CA ASP A 136 6.12 7.29 -6.49
C ASP A 136 5.02 7.33 -7.56
N ASN A 137 5.30 6.76 -8.74
CA ASN A 137 4.31 6.67 -9.82
C ASN A 137 3.11 5.82 -9.41
N LEU A 138 3.33 4.70 -8.71
CA LEU A 138 2.24 3.89 -8.18
C LEU A 138 1.42 4.64 -7.13
N TRP A 139 2.07 5.40 -6.25
CA TRP A 139 1.38 6.19 -5.25
C TRP A 139 0.51 7.27 -5.87
N LEU A 140 0.97 7.97 -6.92
CA LEU A 140 0.15 8.96 -7.63
C LEU A 140 -1.16 8.33 -8.15
N ASP A 141 -1.08 7.15 -8.76
CA ASP A 141 -2.24 6.44 -9.29
C ASP A 141 -3.17 5.94 -8.17
N ILE A 142 -2.61 5.39 -7.09
CA ILE A 142 -3.36 4.96 -5.91
C ILE A 142 -4.06 6.15 -5.27
N LYS A 143 -3.35 7.24 -4.98
CA LYS A 143 -3.86 8.43 -4.31
C LYS A 143 -5.00 9.05 -5.11
N LYS A 144 -4.87 9.12 -6.44
CA LYS A 144 -5.95 9.53 -7.34
C LYS A 144 -7.16 8.62 -7.20
N ALA A 145 -6.98 7.31 -7.34
CA ALA A 145 -8.06 6.33 -7.26
C ALA A 145 -8.80 6.35 -5.91
N VAL A 146 -8.06 6.42 -4.79
CA VAL A 146 -8.64 6.53 -3.45
C VAL A 146 -9.39 7.84 -3.25
N THR A 147 -8.84 8.97 -3.73
CA THR A 147 -9.51 10.27 -3.65
C THR A 147 -10.82 10.28 -4.45
N GLU A 148 -10.79 9.76 -5.68
CA GLU A 148 -11.99 9.64 -6.52
C GLU A 148 -13.05 8.71 -5.90
N PHE A 149 -12.62 7.58 -5.33
CA PHE A 149 -13.50 6.67 -4.59
C PHE A 149 -14.14 7.38 -3.38
N SER A 150 -13.33 8.05 -2.55
CA SER A 150 -13.80 8.79 -1.37
C SER A 150 -14.78 9.92 -1.73
N GLY A 151 -14.60 10.57 -2.89
CA GLY A 151 -15.53 11.57 -3.42
C GLY A 151 -16.90 11.01 -3.82
N LYS A 152 -16.98 9.71 -4.17
CA LYS A 152 -18.21 9.01 -4.58
C LYS A 152 -18.97 8.36 -3.41
N LEU A 153 -18.33 8.18 -2.26
CA LEU A 153 -18.97 7.71 -1.02
C LEU A 153 -19.93 8.75 -0.43
#